data_AF-A0AA85KBV8-F1
#
_entry.id   AF-A0AA85KBV8-F1
#
_cell.length_a   1.000
_cell.length_b   1.000
_cell.length_c   1.000
_cell.angle_alpha   90.00
_cell.angle_beta   90.00
_cell.angle_gamma   90.00
#
_symmetry.space_group_name_H-M   'P 1'
#
loop_
_entity.id
_entity.type
_entity.pdbx_description
1 polymer ?
#
loop_
_entity_poly.entity_id
_entity_poly.type
_entity_poly.pdbx_seq_one_letter_code
_entity_poly.pdbx_strand_id
1 'polypeptide(L)'
;MELYLDVHVHICNLAAQTGVTRFLQIHDKWMYNKTEGIEKDFNALSTSNFTHLISEISSIDDEEDVNQRLLSSSFKRLYQVNSFNGIQFHFNWKQTYRLLEFKSVPRLFIYERINFTKN
;
A
#
# COMPACT_ATOMS: atom_id res chain seq x y z
N MET A 1 4.32 -30.32 -8.75
CA MET A 1 5.11 -29.32 -8.01
C MET A 1 4.80 -28.00 -8.69
N GLU A 2 3.83 -27.25 -8.15
CA GLU A 2 3.44 -25.96 -8.71
C GLU A 2 4.62 -24.98 -8.56
N LEU A 3 5.09 -24.44 -9.68
CA LEU A 3 6.11 -23.40 -9.70
C LEU A 3 5.46 -22.10 -9.25
N TYR A 4 5.48 -21.85 -7.95
CA TYR A 4 5.18 -20.54 -7.39
C TYR A 4 6.25 -19.55 -7.87
N LEU A 5 5.85 -18.47 -8.53
CA LEU A 5 6.72 -17.33 -8.77
C LEU A 5 7.15 -16.73 -7.42
N ASP A 6 8.44 -16.48 -7.25
CA ASP A 6 8.97 -15.85 -6.05
C ASP A 6 8.31 -14.48 -5.86
N VAL A 7 7.73 -14.25 -4.68
CA VAL A 7 7.03 -13.01 -4.37
C VAL A 7 8.04 -11.97 -3.89
N HIS A 8 8.21 -10.93 -4.69
CA HIS A 8 9.10 -9.80 -4.40
C HIS A 8 8.25 -8.57 -4.06
N VAL A 9 8.38 -8.06 -2.84
CA VAL A 9 7.56 -6.96 -2.33
C VAL A 9 8.41 -5.74 -2.02
N HIS A 10 8.10 -4.60 -2.62
CA HIS A 10 8.64 -3.34 -2.13
C HIS A 10 7.74 -2.77 -1.01
N ILE A 11 8.35 -2.29 0.07
CA ILE A 11 7.66 -1.76 1.24
C ILE A 11 8.14 -0.33 1.49
N CYS A 12 7.23 0.64 1.35
CA CYS A 12 7.49 2.04 1.65
C CYS A 12 7.78 2.30 3.14
N ASN A 13 8.24 3.51 3.44
CA ASN A 13 8.69 3.84 4.79
C ASN A 13 7.58 3.74 5.84
N LEU A 14 6.38 4.26 5.57
CA LEU A 14 5.26 4.17 6.51
C LEU A 14 4.89 2.71 6.83
N ALA A 15 4.85 1.83 5.82
CA ALA A 15 4.58 0.41 6.01
C ALA A 15 5.70 -0.32 6.79
N ALA A 16 6.93 0.20 6.70
CA ALA A 16 8.08 -0.36 7.40
C ALA A 16 8.23 0.14 8.85
N GLN A 17 7.52 1.19 9.25
CA GLN A 17 7.73 1.86 10.52
C GLN A 17 7.30 1.01 11.74
N THR A 18 6.40 0.05 11.54
CA THR A 18 5.78 -0.73 12.63
C THR A 18 5.88 -2.25 12.49
N GLY A 19 6.54 -2.80 11.44
CA GLY A 19 6.36 -4.23 11.14
C GLY A 19 7.41 -4.97 10.31
N VAL A 20 8.56 -4.38 9.95
CA VAL A 20 9.56 -5.07 9.08
C VAL A 20 10.03 -6.39 9.67
N THR A 21 10.19 -6.47 11.00
CA THR A 21 10.64 -7.69 11.68
C THR A 21 9.65 -8.86 11.60
N ARG A 22 8.37 -8.61 11.28
CA ARG A 22 7.34 -9.65 11.18
C ARG A 22 6.91 -9.95 9.75
N PHE A 23 7.40 -9.20 8.77
CA PHE A 23 6.93 -9.30 7.39
C PHE A 23 7.04 -10.72 6.81
N LEU A 24 8.12 -11.42 7.15
CA LEU A 24 8.40 -12.78 6.68
C LEU A 24 7.95 -13.89 7.66
N GLN A 25 7.23 -13.57 8.74
CA GLN A 25 6.83 -14.59 9.73
C GLN A 25 5.84 -15.60 9.17
N ILE A 26 4.90 -15.16 8.32
CA ILE A 26 3.87 -16.02 7.73
C ILE A 26 4.33 -16.58 6.37
N HIS A 27 5.12 -15.80 5.64
CA HIS A 27 5.65 -16.16 4.32
C HIS A 27 7.16 -15.91 4.27
N ASP A 28 7.93 -16.89 4.74
CA ASP A 28 9.39 -16.82 4.88
C ASP A 28 10.15 -16.83 3.54
N LYS A 29 9.52 -17.33 2.48
CA LYS A 29 10.08 -17.35 1.11
C LYS A 29 9.89 -16.04 0.35
N TRP A 30 9.13 -15.09 0.89
CA TRP A 30 8.97 -13.80 0.22
C TRP A 30 10.27 -13.00 0.35
N MET A 31 10.59 -12.24 -0.69
CA MET A 31 11.68 -11.27 -0.65
C MET A 31 11.09 -9.88 -0.54
N TYR A 32 11.61 -9.06 0.36
CA TYR A 32 11.19 -7.68 0.48
C TYR A 32 12.35 -6.70 0.28
N ASN A 33 12.01 -5.51 -0.22
CA ASN A 33 12.92 -4.39 -0.37
C ASN A 33 12.35 -3.16 0.34
N LYS A 34 13.18 -2.49 1.13
CA LYS A 34 12.84 -1.26 1.86
C LYS A 34 13.77 -0.09 1.48
N THR A 35 14.30 -0.08 0.27
CA THR A 35 15.12 1.04 -0.20
C THR A 35 14.22 2.27 -0.31
N GLU A 36 14.46 3.27 0.54
CA GLU A 36 13.66 4.49 0.58
C GLU A 36 13.77 5.29 -0.72
N GLY A 37 12.68 5.92 -1.14
CA GLY A 37 12.63 6.81 -2.30
C GLY A 37 12.39 6.11 -3.64
N ILE A 38 12.47 4.78 -3.72
CA ILE A 38 12.11 4.01 -4.93
C ILE A 38 10.64 4.20 -5.29
N GLU A 39 9.77 4.36 -4.29
CA GLU A 39 8.34 4.58 -4.49
C GLU A 39 8.05 5.86 -5.32
N LYS A 40 8.99 6.80 -5.36
CA LYS A 40 8.89 8.05 -6.13
C LYS A 40 9.55 7.96 -7.51
N ASP A 41 10.29 6.89 -7.78
CA ASP A 41 10.93 6.63 -9.07
C ASP A 41 10.13 5.58 -9.85
N PHE A 42 9.16 6.07 -10.62
CA PHE A 42 8.23 5.26 -11.39
C PHE A 42 8.90 4.46 -12.51
N ASN A 43 10.02 4.98 -13.05
CA ASN A 43 10.83 4.26 -14.02
C ASN A 43 11.55 3.08 -13.34
N ALA A 44 12.10 3.28 -12.15
CA ALA A 44 12.66 2.19 -11.36
C ALA A 44 11.59 1.15 -10.97
N LEU A 45 10.39 1.58 -10.55
CA LEU A 45 9.31 0.66 -10.18
C LEU A 45 8.82 -0.18 -11.37
N SER A 46 8.61 0.44 -12.52
CA SER A 46 8.15 -0.26 -13.74
C SER A 46 9.16 -1.29 -14.24
N THR A 47 10.45 -0.93 -14.25
CA THR A 47 11.57 -1.81 -14.66
C THR A 47 12.01 -2.81 -13.61
N SER A 48 11.62 -2.62 -12.34
CA SER A 48 11.94 -3.57 -11.26
C SER A 48 11.27 -4.93 -11.45
N ASN A 49 11.79 -5.93 -10.73
CA ASN A 49 11.19 -7.25 -10.61
C ASN A 49 10.17 -7.33 -9.45
N PHE A 50 9.68 -6.21 -8.92
CA PHE A 50 8.69 -6.25 -7.84
C PHE A 50 7.37 -6.81 -8.35
N THR A 51 6.89 -7.85 -7.68
CA THR A 51 5.57 -8.45 -7.91
C THR A 51 4.48 -7.67 -7.20
N HIS A 52 4.78 -7.10 -6.03
CA HIS A 52 3.86 -6.36 -5.20
C HIS A 52 4.51 -5.09 -4.65
N LEU A 53 3.69 -4.08 -4.41
CA LEU A 53 4.10 -2.84 -3.75
C LEU A 53 3.18 -2.57 -2.57
N ILE A 54 3.75 -2.15 -1.44
CA ILE A 54 3.04 -1.47 -0.36
C ILE A 54 3.50 -0.03 -0.38
N SER A 55 2.64 0.89 -0.84
CA SER A 55 2.99 2.28 -1.13
C SER A 55 2.07 3.26 -0.42
N GLU A 56 2.59 4.44 -0.10
CA GLU A 56 1.83 5.60 0.39
C GLU A 56 1.13 6.36 -0.75
N ILE A 57 1.54 6.10 -2.00
CA ILE A 57 1.00 6.77 -3.20
C ILE A 57 -0.36 6.17 -3.54
N SER A 58 -1.40 7.01 -3.51
CA SER A 58 -2.73 6.64 -3.99
C SER A 58 -2.77 6.70 -5.52
N SER A 59 -3.48 5.74 -6.12
CA SER A 59 -3.82 5.76 -7.54
C SER A 59 -5.14 6.50 -7.83
N ILE A 60 -5.72 7.14 -6.81
CA ILE A 60 -6.96 7.90 -6.90
C ILE A 60 -6.70 9.18 -6.13
N ASP A 61 -6.62 10.29 -6.86
CA ASP A 61 -7.29 11.56 -6.57
C ASP A 61 -6.89 12.66 -7.60
N ASP A 62 -5.86 12.46 -8.43
CA ASP A 62 -5.48 13.43 -9.49
C ASP A 62 -5.02 12.72 -10.80
N GLU A 63 -5.90 12.67 -11.81
CA GLU A 63 -5.62 12.06 -13.14
C GLU A 63 -4.49 12.76 -13.94
N GLU A 64 -4.03 13.93 -13.47
CA GLU A 64 -3.00 14.75 -14.10
C GLU A 64 -1.57 14.32 -13.72
N ASP A 65 -1.40 13.50 -12.68
CA ASP A 65 -0.06 13.04 -12.30
C ASP A 65 0.40 11.90 -13.23
N VAL A 66 1.32 12.24 -14.14
CA VAL A 66 1.99 11.30 -15.06
C VAL A 66 2.51 10.06 -14.32
N ASN A 67 2.96 10.24 -13.10
CA ASN A 67 3.49 9.18 -12.28
C ASN A 67 2.44 8.15 -11.84
N GLN A 68 1.22 8.60 -11.52
CA GLN A 68 0.11 7.71 -11.16
C GLN A 68 -0.35 6.86 -12.35
N ARG A 69 -0.28 7.42 -13.57
CA ARG A 69 -0.53 6.68 -14.82
C ARG A 69 0.51 5.59 -15.04
N LEU A 70 1.78 5.86 -14.75
CA LEU A 70 2.87 4.88 -14.85
C LEU A 70 2.74 3.74 -13.82
N LEU A 71 2.30 4.06 -12.59
CA LEU A 71 1.96 3.03 -11.61
C LEU A 71 0.80 2.17 -12.10
N SER A 72 -0.29 2.80 -12.55
CA SER A 72 -1.52 2.11 -12.97
C SER A 72 -1.35 1.28 -14.24
N SER A 73 -0.35 1.59 -15.08
CA SER A 73 -0.03 0.81 -16.27
C SER A 73 0.77 -0.47 -15.97
N SER A 74 1.50 -0.51 -14.86
CA SER A 74 2.35 -1.64 -14.47
C SER A 74 1.76 -2.47 -13.32
N PHE A 75 0.98 -1.83 -12.46
CA PHE A 75 0.44 -2.39 -11.24
C PHE A 75 -1.04 -2.09 -11.08
N LYS A 76 -1.78 -3.10 -10.60
CA LYS A 76 -3.18 -3.02 -10.23
C LYS A 76 -3.29 -2.90 -8.72
N ARG A 77 -4.11 -1.94 -8.25
CA ARG A 77 -4.41 -1.81 -6.82
C ARG A 77 -5.29 -2.98 -6.36
N LEU A 78 -4.84 -3.68 -5.32
CA LEU A 78 -5.57 -4.77 -4.68
C LEU A 78 -6.37 -4.31 -3.47
N TYR A 79 -5.76 -3.48 -2.62
CA TYR A 79 -6.32 -3.14 -1.33
C TYR A 79 -5.80 -1.78 -0.82
N GLN A 80 -6.46 -1.23 0.19
CA GLN A 80 -6.02 -0.03 0.90
C GLN A 80 -6.13 -0.23 2.41
N VAL A 81 -5.15 0.28 3.15
CA VAL A 81 -5.14 0.27 4.62
C VAL A 81 -5.46 1.68 5.11
N ASN A 82 -6.54 1.78 5.89
CA ASN A 82 -6.90 3.02 6.54
C ASN A 82 -6.08 3.19 7.83
N SER A 83 -5.61 4.41 8.07
CA SER A 83 -4.96 4.79 9.32
C SER A 83 -5.82 5.79 10.09
N PHE A 84 -5.63 5.85 11.39
CA PHE A 84 -6.28 6.84 12.24
C PHE A 84 -5.96 8.27 11.78
N ASN A 85 -6.97 9.14 11.75
CA ASN A 85 -6.87 10.53 11.28
C ASN A 85 -7.57 11.51 12.22
N GLY A 86 -7.58 11.22 13.52
CA GLY A 86 -8.13 12.10 14.54
C GLY A 86 -9.47 11.65 15.10
N ILE A 87 -9.90 12.38 16.14
CA ILE A 87 -11.15 12.15 16.85
C ILE A 87 -12.03 13.38 16.60
N GLN A 88 -13.27 13.16 16.20
CA GLN A 88 -14.29 14.20 16.13
C GLN A 88 -15.19 14.14 17.34
N PHE A 89 -15.51 15.32 17.84
CA PHE A 89 -16.51 15.51 18.88
C PHE A 89 -17.77 16.11 18.27
N HIS A 90 -18.88 15.39 18.36
CA HIS A 90 -20.18 15.87 17.90
C HIS A 90 -21.04 16.22 19.11
N PHE A 91 -21.12 17.49 19.46
CA PHE A 91 -21.98 17.94 20.56
C PHE A 91 -23.40 18.17 20.05
N ASN A 92 -24.21 17.10 20.06
CA ASN A 92 -25.65 17.19 19.84
C ASN A 92 -26.39 16.85 21.15
N TRP A 93 -27.10 17.83 21.71
CA TRP A 93 -27.84 17.69 22.97
C TRP A 93 -28.93 16.59 22.91
N LYS A 94 -29.38 16.20 21.71
CA LYS A 94 -30.36 15.12 21.53
C LYS A 94 -29.75 13.72 21.33
N GLN A 95 -28.43 13.60 21.11
CA GLN A 95 -27.75 12.34 20.74
C GLN A 95 -26.43 12.18 21.50
N THR A 96 -26.50 12.23 22.83
CA THR A 96 -25.33 12.21 23.74
C THR A 96 -24.53 10.90 23.73
N TYR A 97 -25.01 9.83 23.08
CA TYR A 97 -24.26 8.57 22.93
C TYR A 97 -23.35 8.55 21.69
N ARG A 98 -23.45 9.53 20.80
CA ARG A 98 -22.65 9.65 19.57
C ARG A 98 -21.67 10.83 19.63
N LEU A 99 -21.16 11.12 20.83
CA LEU A 99 -20.27 12.26 21.07
C LEU A 99 -18.89 12.10 20.44
N LEU A 100 -18.43 10.87 20.20
CA LEU A 100 -17.07 10.59 19.76
C LEU A 100 -17.07 9.75 18.50
N GLU A 101 -16.36 10.23 17.48
CA GLU A 101 -16.17 9.51 16.22
C GLU A 101 -14.68 9.48 15.87
N PHE A 102 -14.13 8.27 15.70
CA PHE A 102 -12.77 8.09 15.21
C PHE A 102 -12.76 8.22 13.69
N LYS A 103 -12.02 9.20 13.16
CA LYS A 103 -11.76 9.29 11.73
C LYS A 103 -10.67 8.31 11.33
N SER A 104 -10.88 7.68 10.19
CA SER A 104 -9.85 6.91 9.52
C SER A 104 -9.81 7.25 8.04
N VAL A 105 -8.61 7.35 7.46
CA VAL A 105 -8.40 7.67 6.05
C VAL A 105 -7.39 6.71 5.44
N PRO A 106 -7.50 6.38 4.14
CA PRO A 106 -6.50 5.56 3.46
C PRO A 106 -5.10 6.19 3.57
N ARG A 107 -4.09 5.39 3.90
CA ARG A 107 -2.68 5.84 3.95
C ARG A 107 -1.69 4.88 3.31
N LEU A 108 -2.06 3.61 3.17
CA LEU A 108 -1.26 2.63 2.43
C LEU A 108 -2.13 1.95 1.40
N PHE A 109 -1.50 1.62 0.28
CA PHE A 109 -2.13 0.97 -0.85
C PHE A 109 -1.28 -0.24 -1.24
N ILE A 110 -1.95 -1.35 -1.46
CA ILE A 110 -1.34 -2.60 -1.87
C ILE A 110 -1.59 -2.73 -3.35
N TYR A 111 -0.51 -2.93 -4.10
CA TYR A 111 -0.54 -3.15 -5.53
C TYR A 111 0.07 -4.49 -5.90
N GLU A 112 -0.43 -5.10 -6.97
CA GLU A 112 0.09 -6.31 -7.60
C GLU A 112 0.39 -6.02 -9.08
N ARG A 113 1.48 -6.58 -9.59
CA ARG A 113 1.86 -6.39 -10.99
C ARG A 113 0.83 -7.03 -11.93
N ILE A 114 0.42 -6.32 -12.98
CA ILE A 114 -0.73 -6.70 -13.84
C ILE A 114 -0.57 -8.09 -14.51
N ASN A 115 0.67 -8.53 -14.75
CA ASN A 115 0.99 -9.83 -15.35
C ASN A 115 1.48 -10.86 -14.33
N PHE A 116 1.29 -10.63 -13.03
CA PHE A 116 1.65 -11.61 -12.01
C PHE A 116 0.66 -12.78 -12.06
N THR A 117 1.08 -13.90 -12.64
CA THR A 117 0.31 -15.14 -12.67
C THR A 117 0.62 -15.94 -11.42
N LYS A 118 -0.34 -16.10 -10.51
CA LYS A 118 -0.29 -17.19 -9.54
C LYS A 118 -0.64 -18.46 -10.31
N ASN A 119 0.34 -19.34 -10.53
CA ASN A 119 0.03 -20.71 -10.94
C ASN A 119 -0.72 -21.41 -9.80
#